data_AF-A0A8H3UD45-F1
#
_entry.id   AF-A0A8H3UD45-F1
#
_cell.length_a   1.000
_cell.length_b   1.000
_cell.length_c   1.000
_cell.angle_alpha   90.00
_cell.angle_beta   90.00
_cell.angle_gamma   90.00
#
_symmetry.space_group_name_H-M   'P 1'
#
loop_
_entity.id
_entity.type
_entity.pdbx_description
1 polymer ?
#
loop_
_entity_poly.entity_id
_entity_poly.type
_entity_poly.pdbx_seq_one_letter_code
_entity_poly.pdbx_strand_id
1 'polypeptide(L)'
;MAISMASGLASSITLETVLLRYGKDRLEMVAALKTALGMSLVSMLSMEAVSNGVDYHLTGGVVAFNDPAFWGAALLSMGAGYLAPLPYNYIRLRKFGKACH
;
A
#
# COMPACT_ATOMS: atom_id res chain seq x y z
N MET A 1 -8.65 -8.76 -9.14
CA MET A 1 -7.83 -7.79 -8.38
C MET A 1 -8.67 -6.72 -7.71
N ALA A 2 -9.51 -5.98 -8.43
CA ALA A 2 -10.29 -4.86 -7.88
C ALA A 2 -11.10 -5.18 -6.60
N ILE A 3 -11.76 -6.35 -6.52
CA ILE A 3 -12.55 -6.72 -5.33
C ILE A 3 -11.66 -6.95 -4.10
N SER A 4 -10.52 -7.63 -4.29
CA SER A 4 -9.54 -7.87 -3.23
C SER A 4 -8.88 -6.57 -2.76
N MET A 5 -8.63 -5.65 -3.68
CA MET A 5 -8.12 -4.32 -3.36
C MET A 5 -9.15 -3.51 -2.58
N ALA A 6 -10.41 -3.52 -3.02
CA ALA A 6 -11.49 -2.80 -2.37
C ALA A 6 -11.73 -3.31 -0.94
N SER A 7 -11.70 -4.63 -0.72
CA SER A 7 -11.83 -5.20 0.62
C SER A 7 -10.64 -4.89 1.52
N GLY A 8 -9.40 -4.96 0.99
CA GLY A 8 -8.19 -4.60 1.72
C GLY A 8 -8.12 -3.11 2.08
N LEU A 9 -8.50 -2.22 1.15
CA LEU A 9 -8.61 -0.79 1.40
C LEU A 9 -9.68 -0.50 2.45
N ALA A 10 -10.86 -1.10 2.32
CA ALA A 10 -11.96 -0.90 3.26
C ALA A 10 -11.56 -1.35 4.68
N SER A 11 -10.90 -2.49 4.83
CA SER A 11 -10.44 -2.98 6.14
C SER A 11 -9.34 -2.10 6.73
N SER A 12 -8.36 -1.66 5.94
CA SER A 12 -7.29 -0.76 6.40
C SER A 12 -7.84 0.60 6.82
N ILE A 13 -8.68 1.23 5.99
CA ILE A 13 -9.30 2.53 6.29
C ILE A 13 -10.12 2.42 7.58
N THR A 14 -10.87 1.33 7.75
CA THR A 14 -11.66 1.11 8.98
C THR A 14 -10.76 1.01 10.20
N LEU A 15 -9.70 0.20 10.14
CA LEU A 15 -8.77 0.00 11.25
C LEU A 15 -8.00 1.28 11.61
N GLU A 16 -7.49 2.01 10.62
CA GLU A 16 -6.79 3.28 10.80
C GLU A 16 -7.73 4.37 11.36
N THR A 17 -8.97 4.43 10.87
CA THR A 17 -9.98 5.38 11.38
C THR A 17 -10.32 5.08 12.85
N VAL A 18 -10.47 3.80 13.22
CA VAL A 18 -10.69 3.38 14.61
C VAL A 18 -9.49 3.75 15.49
N LEU A 19 -8.27 3.48 15.03
CA LEU A 19 -7.04 3.84 15.77
C LEU A 19 -6.85 5.35 15.92
N LEU A 20 -7.13 6.15 14.90
CA LEU A 20 -7.02 7.62 14.97
C LEU A 20 -8.10 8.24 15.86
N ARG A 21 -9.29 7.64 15.89
CA ARG A 21 -10.41 8.10 16.71
C ARG A 21 -10.26 7.73 18.18
N TYR A 22 -9.91 6.48 18.47
CA TYR A 22 -9.89 5.93 19.84
C TYR A 22 -8.49 5.85 20.44
N GLY A 23 -7.44 5.98 19.63
CA GLY A 23 -6.05 5.95 20.06
C GLY A 23 -5.55 7.28 20.61
N LYS A 24 -4.28 7.57 20.36
CA LYS A 24 -3.54 8.66 21.00
C LYS A 24 -3.94 10.05 20.48
N ASP A 25 -4.29 10.14 19.20
CA ASP A 25 -4.60 11.41 18.52
C ASP A 25 -6.04 11.92 18.74
N ARG A 26 -6.98 11.03 19.14
CA ARG A 26 -8.40 11.33 19.42
C ARG A 26 -9.06 12.33 18.45
N LEU A 27 -8.88 12.09 17.15
CA LEU A 27 -9.39 12.98 16.12
C LEU A 27 -10.92 12.98 16.03
N GLU A 28 -11.51 14.08 15.55
CA GLU A 28 -12.91 14.11 15.13
C GLU A 28 -13.16 13.08 14.02
N MET A 29 -14.33 12.43 13.97
CA MET A 29 -14.60 11.33 13.03
C MET A 29 -14.27 11.72 11.58
N VAL A 30 -14.71 12.90 11.14
CA VAL A 30 -14.46 13.41 9.79
C VAL A 30 -12.97 13.62 9.52
N ALA A 31 -12.21 14.10 10.52
CA ALA A 31 -10.78 14.30 10.41
C ALA A 31 -10.01 12.96 10.41
N ALA A 32 -10.41 12.01 11.24
CA ALA A 32 -9.84 10.67 11.29
C ALA A 32 -10.01 9.94 9.94
N LEU A 33 -11.22 9.98 9.37
CA LEU A 33 -11.50 9.37 8.07
C LEU A 33 -10.69 10.01 6.93
N LYS A 34 -10.65 11.35 6.86
CA LYS A 34 -9.84 12.07 5.87
C LYS A 34 -8.35 11.72 5.98
N THR A 35 -7.86 11.56 7.22
CA THR A 35 -6.46 11.24 7.47
C THR A 35 -6.14 9.79 7.10
N ALA A 36 -7.00 8.84 7.49
CA ALA A 36 -6.87 7.43 7.11
C ALA A 36 -6.91 7.24 5.59
N LEU A 37 -7.87 7.88 4.92
CA LEU A 37 -7.95 7.89 3.45
C LEU A 37 -6.67 8.45 2.82
N GLY A 38 -6.14 9.56 3.34
CA GLY A 38 -4.95 10.22 2.79
C GLY A 38 -3.64 9.45 3.00
N MET A 39 -3.52 8.65 4.06
CA MET A 39 -2.30 7.87 4.34
C MET A 39 -2.28 6.52 3.61
N SER A 40 -3.45 5.88 3.49
CA SER A 40 -3.54 4.48 3.06
C SER A 40 -3.80 4.31 1.56
N LEU A 41 -4.68 5.13 0.96
CA LEU A 41 -5.12 4.92 -0.43
C LEU A 41 -3.99 5.02 -1.45
N VAL A 42 -3.20 6.09 -1.37
CA VAL A 42 -2.15 6.36 -2.36
C VAL A 42 -1.07 5.28 -2.30
N SER A 43 -0.66 4.91 -1.09
CA SER A 43 0.38 3.90 -0.87
C SER A 43 -0.09 2.52 -1.36
N MET A 44 -1.31 2.11 -0.99
CA MET A 44 -1.84 0.80 -1.35
C MET A 44 -2.12 0.68 -2.85
N LEU A 45 -2.65 1.73 -3.49
CA LEU A 45 -2.80 1.76 -4.96
C LEU A 45 -1.46 1.70 -5.67
N SER A 46 -0.45 2.44 -5.19
CA SER A 46 0.89 2.44 -5.80
C SER A 46 1.58 1.09 -5.68
N MET A 47 1.51 0.46 -4.51
CA MET A 47 2.09 -0.85 -4.24
C MET A 47 1.48 -1.91 -5.15
N GLU A 48 0.17 -1.95 -5.24
CA GLU A 48 -0.54 -2.93 -6.06
C GLU A 48 -0.37 -2.70 -7.56
N ALA A 49 -0.33 -1.44 -8.01
CA ALA A 49 -0.10 -1.14 -9.43
C ALA A 49 1.30 -1.60 -9.86
N VAL A 50 2.31 -1.36 -9.02
CA VAL A 50 3.68 -1.78 -9.29
C VAL A 50 3.85 -3.29 -9.18
N SER A 51 3.31 -3.93 -8.15
CA SER A 51 3.40 -5.39 -8.00
C SER A 51 2.74 -6.11 -9.19
N ASN A 52 1.53 -5.69 -9.57
CA ASN A 52 0.83 -6.26 -10.72
C ASN A 52 1.58 -5.99 -12.03
N GLY A 53 2.12 -4.78 -12.21
CA GLY A 53 2.92 -4.44 -13.39
C GLY A 53 4.18 -5.29 -13.51
N VAL A 54 4.91 -5.48 -12.41
CA VAL A 54 6.13 -6.30 -12.37
C VAL A 54 5.80 -7.79 -12.52
N ASP A 55 4.74 -8.26 -11.89
CA ASP A 55 4.28 -9.65 -12.03
C ASP A 55 3.89 -9.94 -13.49
N TYR A 56 3.07 -9.09 -14.10
CA TYR A 56 2.70 -9.21 -15.51
C TYR A 56 3.92 -9.18 -16.44
N HIS A 57 4.93 -8.36 -16.13
CA HIS A 57 6.15 -8.28 -16.92
C HIS A 57 7.02 -9.55 -16.80
N LEU A 58 7.06 -10.18 -15.62
CA LEU A 58 7.91 -11.35 -15.35
C LEU A 58 7.24 -12.68 -15.71
N THR A 59 5.94 -12.83 -15.47
CA THR A 59 5.20 -14.09 -15.66
C THR A 59 4.33 -14.08 -16.91
N GLY A 60 4.12 -12.92 -17.54
CA GLY A 60 3.21 -12.78 -18.69
C GLY A 60 1.75 -13.06 -18.36
N GLY A 61 1.38 -13.12 -17.06
CA GLY A 61 0.06 -13.52 -16.60
C GLY A 61 -0.16 -15.03 -16.51
N VAL A 62 0.90 -15.84 -16.63
CA VAL A 62 0.83 -17.30 -16.50
C VAL A 62 1.10 -17.70 -15.05
N VAL A 63 0.10 -18.29 -14.40
CA VAL A 63 0.23 -18.80 -13.02
C VAL A 63 0.74 -20.24 -13.07
N ALA A 64 2.04 -20.41 -12.88
CA ALA A 64 2.69 -21.72 -12.90
C ALA A 64 3.28 -22.07 -11.52
N PHE A 65 2.46 -22.66 -10.65
CA PHE A 65 2.86 -23.02 -9.28
C PHE A 65 3.98 -24.07 -9.19
N ASN A 66 4.18 -24.86 -10.24
CA ASN A 66 5.20 -25.91 -10.30
C ASN A 66 6.58 -25.37 -10.70
N ASP A 67 6.68 -24.12 -11.14
CA ASP A 67 7.92 -23.51 -11.60
C ASP A 67 8.58 -22.69 -10.47
N PRO A 68 9.86 -22.97 -10.12
CA PRO A 68 10.60 -22.17 -9.14
C PRO A 68 10.74 -20.69 -9.56
N ALA A 69 10.73 -20.43 -10.88
CA ALA A 69 10.80 -19.08 -11.44
C ALA A 69 9.57 -18.23 -11.07
N PHE A 70 8.39 -18.83 -10.93
CA PHE A 70 7.17 -18.14 -10.51
C PHE A 70 7.30 -17.59 -9.08
N TRP A 71 7.88 -18.37 -8.16
CA TRP A 71 8.13 -17.93 -6.79
C TRP A 71 9.18 -16.82 -6.71
N GLY A 72 10.21 -16.88 -7.57
CA GLY A 72 11.18 -15.79 -7.71
C GLY A 72 10.56 -14.50 -8.22
N ALA A 73 9.70 -14.59 -9.25
CA ALA A 73 8.94 -13.46 -9.77
C ALA A 73 7.99 -12.87 -8.73
N ALA A 74 7.30 -13.71 -7.95
CA ALA A 74 6.43 -13.29 -6.86
C ALA A 74 7.20 -12.50 -5.79
N LEU A 75 8.38 -12.99 -5.37
CA LEU A 75 9.22 -12.30 -4.40
C LEU A 75 9.68 -10.92 -4.92
N LEU A 76 10.11 -10.85 -6.18
CA LEU A 76 10.52 -9.59 -6.81
C LEU A 76 9.35 -8.61 -6.98
N SER A 77 8.18 -9.09 -7.37
CA SER A 77 6.95 -8.30 -7.47
C SER A 77 6.54 -7.72 -6.11
N MET A 78 6.56 -8.54 -5.05
CA MET A 78 6.29 -8.09 -3.69
C MET A 78 7.31 -7.04 -3.23
N GLY A 79 8.60 -7.25 -3.51
CA GLY A 79 9.65 -6.30 -3.19
C GLY A 79 9.49 -4.96 -3.92
N ALA A 80 9.18 -5.00 -5.21
CA ALA A 80 8.92 -3.80 -6.00
C ALA A 80 7.69 -3.03 -5.51
N GLY A 81 6.60 -3.74 -5.19
CA GLY A 81 5.40 -3.15 -4.60
C GLY A 81 5.69 -2.48 -3.25
N TYR A 82 6.48 -3.11 -2.39
CA TYR A 82 6.87 -2.53 -1.09
C TYR A 82 7.72 -1.26 -1.24
N LEU A 83 8.60 -1.21 -2.24
CA LEU A 83 9.46 -0.05 -2.48
C LEU A 83 8.70 1.11 -3.15
N ALA A 84 7.61 0.84 -3.87
CA ALA A 84 6.82 1.83 -4.61
C ALA A 84 6.31 3.03 -3.78
N PRO A 85 5.77 2.88 -2.56
CA PRO A 85 5.28 4.00 -1.78
C PRO A 85 6.38 4.83 -1.09
N LEU A 86 7.62 4.33 -1.01
CA LEU A 86 8.71 4.99 -0.26
C LEU A 86 9.08 6.38 -0.80
N PRO A 87 9.28 6.60 -2.13
CA PRO A 87 9.59 7.92 -2.65
C PRO A 87 8.50 8.95 -2.36
N TYR A 88 7.23 8.55 -2.48
CA TYR A 88 6.09 9.42 -2.17
C TYR A 88 6.10 9.83 -0.70
N ASN A 89 6.28 8.87 0.21
CA ASN A 89 6.32 9.15 1.64
C ASN A 89 7.52 10.03 2.02
N TYR A 90 8.69 9.80 1.41
CA TYR A 90 9.90 10.60 1.61
C TYR A 90 9.72 12.06 1.17
N ILE A 91 9.18 12.31 -0.02
CA ILE A 91 8.93 13.68 -0.53
C ILE A 91 7.95 14.42 0.39
N ARG A 92 6.92 13.72 0.87
CA ARG A 92 5.94 14.28 1.80
C ARG A 92 6.59 14.67 3.12
N LEU A 93 7.39 13.80 3.73
CA LEU A 93 8.12 14.07 4.97
C LEU A 93 9.06 15.29 4.81
N ARG A 94 9.83 15.33 3.71
CA ARG A 94 10.73 16.44 3.39
C ARG A 94 9.99 17.77 3.25
N LYS A 95 8.80 17.78 2.62
CA LYS A 95 7.96 18.99 2.47
C LYS A 95 7.50 19.56 3.81
N PHE A 96 7.23 18.70 4.80
CA PHE A 96 6.80 19.13 6.14
C PHE A 96 7.96 19.36 7.12
N GLY A 97 9.22 19.31 6.64
CA GLY A 97 10.40 19.51 7.47
C GLY A 97 10.57 18.45 8.57
N LYS A 98 9.89 17.30 8.46
CA LYS A 98 10.01 16.19 9.39
C LYS A 98 11.01 15.19 8.82
N ALA A 99 12.16 15.05 9.48
CA ALA A 99 13.10 13.98 9.21
C ALA A 99 12.86 12.84 10.20
N CYS A 100 12.91 11.59 9.72
CA CYS A 100 13.05 10.42 10.59
C CYS A 100 14.53 10.28 10.97
N HIS A 101 15.07 11.24 11.72
CA HIS A 101 16.38 11.13 12.38
C HIS A 101 16.50 12.15 13.51
#